data_AF-A0A946EVP5-F1
#
_entry.id   AF-A0A946EVP5-F1
#
_cell.length_a   1.000
_cell.length_b   1.000
_cell.length_c   1.000
_cell.angle_alpha   90.00
_cell.angle_beta   90.00
_cell.angle_gamma   90.00
#
_symmetry.space_group_name_H-M   'P 1'
#
loop_
_entity.id
_entity.type
_entity.pdbx_description
1 polymer ?
#
loop_
_entity_poly.entity_id
_entity_poly.type
_entity_poly.pdbx_seq_one_letter_code
_entity_poly.pdbx_strand_id
1 'polypeptide(L)' 'MTNHDYMIGSTITYNLWGGDTRTVKVTHKDADIKNGDPGFDGTVVGTGKNGSRPVTVWGYDNQISKVDKF' A
#
# COMPACT_ATOMS: atom_id res chain seq x y z
N MET A 1 3.27 -2.00 -17.48
CA MET A 1 2.75 -1.65 -16.15
C MET A 1 1.87 -2.79 -15.69
N THR A 2 2.25 -3.50 -14.64
CA THR A 2 1.41 -4.54 -14.04
C THR A 2 0.27 -3.80 -13.36
N ASN A 3 -0.88 -3.72 -14.03
CA ASN A 3 -2.06 -3.05 -13.50
C ASN A 3 -2.63 -3.96 -12.42
N HIS A 4 -2.18 -3.76 -11.19
CA HIS A 4 -2.71 -4.50 -10.06
C HIS A 4 -4.14 -4.00 -9.82
N ASP A 5 -5.14 -4.83 -10.13
CA ASP A 5 -6.55 -4.52 -9.86
C ASP A 5 -6.82 -4.57 -8.34
N TYR A 6 -6.39 -3.54 -7.63
CA TYR A 6 -6.68 -3.31 -6.22
C TYR A 6 -7.64 -2.12 -6.04
N MET A 7 -8.42 -2.16 -4.98
CA MET A 7 -9.41 -1.15 -4.64
C MET A 7 -9.28 -0.69 -3.19
N ILE A 8 -9.99 0.37 -2.82
CA ILE A 8 -10.12 0.77 -1.42
C ILE A 8 -10.68 -0.42 -0.62
N GLY A 9 -10.03 -0.74 0.49
CA GLY A 9 -10.33 -1.89 1.33
C GLY A 9 -9.49 -3.13 1.02
N SER A 10 -8.85 -3.24 -0.15
CA SER A 10 -7.94 -4.35 -0.48
C SER A 10 -6.74 -4.38 0.45
N THR A 11 -6.23 -5.58 0.73
CA THR A 11 -4.92 -5.75 1.37
C THR A 11 -3.88 -5.96 0.29
N ILE A 12 -2.85 -5.14 0.27
CA ILE A 12 -1.78 -5.21 -0.74
C ILE A 12 -0.42 -5.31 -0.06
N THR A 13 0.50 -6.02 -0.72
CA THR A 13 1.92 -6.01 -0.37
C THR A 13 2.67 -5.25 -1.46
N TYR A 14 3.57 -4.36 -1.04
CA TYR A 14 4.40 -3.58 -1.94
C TYR A 14 5.86 -3.57 -1.49
N ASN A 15 6.77 -3.40 -2.45
CA ASN A 15 8.20 -3.39 -2.24
C ASN A 15 8.68 -1.97 -1.88
N LEU A 16 9.42 -1.87 -0.78
CA LEU A 16 10.08 -0.65 -0.36
C LEU A 16 11.43 -0.52 -1.08
N TRP A 17 11.86 0.72 -1.25
CA TRP A 17 13.21 1.04 -1.69
C TRP A 17 14.18 0.59 -0.59
N GLY A 18 14.86 -0.54 -0.80
CA GLY A 18 15.66 -1.22 0.21
C GLY A 18 15.48 -2.75 0.24
N GLY A 19 14.50 -3.28 -0.49
CA GLY A 19 14.27 -4.72 -0.61
C GLY A 19 13.28 -5.30 0.42
N ASP A 20 12.90 -4.50 1.42
CA ASP A 20 11.84 -4.86 2.35
C ASP A 20 10.47 -4.81 1.68
N THR A 21 9.51 -5.56 2.24
CA THR A 21 8.10 -5.50 1.82
C THR A 21 7.23 -5.02 2.96
N ARG A 22 6.12 -4.39 2.59
CA ARG A 22 5.12 -3.95 3.56
C ARG A 22 3.73 -4.31 3.09
N THR A 23 2.90 -4.76 4.03
CA THR A 23 1.49 -5.04 3.78
C THR A 23 0.61 -3.95 4.38
N VAL A 24 -0.31 -3.41 3.58
CA VAL A 24 -1.25 -2.36 4.00
C VAL A 24 -2.66 -2.71 3.58
N LYS A 25 -3.64 -2.21 4.33
CA LYS A 25 -5.02 -2.09 3.88
C LYS A 25 -5.19 -0.74 3.19
N VAL A 26 -5.58 -0.75 1.92
CA VAL A 26 -5.75 0.45 1.11
C VAL A 26 -6.93 1.27 1.63
N THR A 27 -6.69 2.55 1.89
CA THR A 27 -7.68 3.51 2.38
C THR A 27 -8.03 4.56 1.33
N HIS A 28 -7.10 4.85 0.41
CA HIS A 28 -7.30 5.82 -0.66
C HIS A 28 -6.50 5.42 -1.90
N LYS A 29 -6.95 5.86 -3.07
CA LYS A 29 -6.26 5.74 -4.35
C LYS A 29 -6.20 7.11 -4.99
N ASP A 30 -5.02 7.49 -5.47
CA ASP A 30 -4.79 8.75 -6.15
C ASP A 30 -4.07 8.49 -7.48
N ALA A 31 -4.50 9.18 -8.54
CA ALA A 31 -3.84 9.13 -9.84
C ALA A 31 -2.53 9.93 -9.86
N ASP A 32 -2.34 10.83 -8.89
CA ASP A 32 -1.12 11.60 -8.65
C ASP A 32 -0.82 11.63 -7.15
N ILE A 33 -0.46 10.47 -6.58
CA ILE A 33 -0.10 10.40 -5.16
C ILE A 33 1.15 11.23 -4.87
N LYS A 34 2.07 11.28 -5.86
CA LYS A 34 3.30 12.05 -5.81
C LYS A 34 3.95 12.12 -7.19
N ASN A 35 4.41 13.31 -7.58
CA ASN A 35 5.21 13.58 -8.78
C ASN A 35 4.54 13.17 -10.12
N GLY A 36 3.22 13.13 -10.20
CA GLY A 36 2.47 12.69 -11.37
C GLY A 36 2.29 11.18 -11.46
N ASP A 37 2.77 10.41 -10.47
CA ASP A 37 2.66 8.96 -10.47
C ASP A 37 1.44 8.49 -9.65
N PRO A 38 0.72 7.46 -10.13
CA PRO A 38 -0.43 6.90 -9.42
C PRO A 38 0.00 6.03 -8.24
N GLY A 39 -0.86 5.98 -7.23
CA GLY A 39 -0.60 5.20 -6.03
C GLY A 39 -1.76 5.14 -5.05
N PHE A 40 -1.42 4.85 -3.81
CA PHE A 40 -2.37 4.60 -2.73
C PHE A 40 -1.89 5.15 -1.40
N ASP A 41 -2.87 5.43 -0.54
CA ASP A 41 -2.66 5.45 0.91
C ASP A 41 -3.18 4.15 1.52
N GLY A 42 -2.55 3.72 2.60
CA GLY A 42 -3.02 2.58 3.35
C GLY A 42 -2.54 2.57 4.80
N THR A 43 -3.22 1.74 5.59
CA THR A 43 -2.84 1.47 6.98
C THR A 43 -2.04 0.18 7.06
N VAL A 44 -0.89 0.20 7.71
CA VAL A 44 -0.03 -0.99 7.85
C VAL A 44 -0.75 -2.09 8.62
N VAL A 45 -0.82 -3.28 8.03
CA VAL A 45 -1.38 -4.46 8.69
C VAL A 45 -0.32 -5.06 9.60
N GLY A 46 -0.64 -5.29 10.88
CA GLY A 46 0.23 -6.04 11.81
C GLY A 46 1.27 -5.22 12.58
N THR A 47 1.31 -3.90 12.49
CA THR A 47 2.12 -3.08 13.42
C THR A 47 1.41 -2.91 14.75
N GLY A 48 1.56 -3.91 15.60
CA GLY A 48 0.99 -3.94 16.94
C GLY A 48 1.78 -4.81 17.92
N LYS A 49 3.11 -4.84 17.86
CA LYS A 49 3.89 -5.17 19.07
C LYS A 49 3.84 -3.93 19.97
N ASN A 50 2.92 -3.92 20.94
CA ASN A 50 2.71 -2.89 21.98
C ASN A 50 1.93 -1.63 21.58
N GLY A 51 0.69 -1.75 21.09
CA GLY A 51 -0.29 -0.65 21.15
C GLY A 51 0.04 0.62 20.34
N SER A 52 1.04 0.57 19.45
CA SER A 52 1.34 1.66 18.54
C SER A 52 0.15 1.93 17.62
N ARG A 53 -0.16 3.22 17.44
CA ARG A 53 -1.28 3.70 16.61
C ARG A 53 -1.12 3.16 15.17
N PRO A 54 -2.24 2.92 14.45
CA PRO A 54 -2.20 2.54 13.05
C PRO A 54 -1.32 3.52 12.27
N VAL A 55 -0.25 3.00 11.66
CA VAL A 55 0.66 3.79 10.85
C VAL A 55 0.05 3.92 9.45
N THR A 56 -0.26 5.15 9.06
CA THR A 56 -0.71 5.47 7.70
C THR A 56 0.49 5.77 6.83
N VAL A 57 0.52 5.18 5.64
CA VAL A 57 1.63 5.30 4.69
C VAL A 57 1.07 5.40 3.28
N TRP A 58 1.86 5.98 2.38
CA TRP A 58 1.57 6.01 0.95
C TRP A 58 2.57 5.13 0.19
N GLY A 59 2.21 4.77 -1.05
CA GLY A 59 3.06 4.03 -1.98
C GLY A 59 2.58 4.17 -3.42
N TYR A 60 3.43 3.81 -4.38
CA TYR A 60 3.12 3.86 -5.81
C TYR A 60 2.53 2.53 -6.30
N ASP A 61 1.70 2.60 -7.35
CA ASP A 61 1.10 1.41 -7.99
C ASP A 61 2.16 0.44 -8.51
N ASN A 62 3.27 0.97 -9.05
CA ASN A 62 4.35 0.18 -9.60
C ASN A 62 5.18 -0.58 -8.54
N GLN A 63 5.00 -0.29 -7.25
CA GLN A 63 5.66 -0.98 -6.15
C GLN A 63 4.87 -2.21 -5.68
N ILE A 64 3.59 -2.30 -6.05
CA ILE A 64 2.72 -3.38 -5.61
C ILE A 64 3.24 -4.69 -6.20
N SER A 65 3.41 -5.68 -5.35
CA SER A 65 3.87 -7.02 -5.71
C SER A 65 2.80 -8.08 -5.52
N LYS A 66 1.81 -7.82 -4.64
CA LYS A 66 0.70 -8.73 -4.38
C LYS A 66 -0.57 -7.97 -4.00
N VAL A 67 -1.71 -8.45 -4.47
CA VAL A 67 -3.06 -8.00 -4.06
C VAL A 67 -3.82 -9.20 -3.51
N ASP A 68 -4.18 -9.15 -2.23
CA ASP A 68 -5.10 -10.10 -1.62
C ASP A 68 -6.52 -9.53 -1.77
N LYS A 69 -7.24 -10.03 -2.78
CA LYS A 69 -8.66 -9.71 -3.03
C LYS A 69 -9.52 -10.38 -1.96
N PHE A 70 -10.52 -9.65 -1.47
CA PHE A 70 -11.57 -10.21 -0.61
C PHE A 70 -12.59 -10.99 -1.45
#